data_AF-A0A357M8M2-F1
#
_entry.id   AF-A0A357M8M2-F1
#
_cell.length_a   1.000
_cell.length_b   1.000
_cell.length_c   1.000
_cell.angle_alpha   90.00
_cell.angle_beta   90.00
_cell.angle_gamma   90.00
#
_symmetry.space_group_name_H-M   'P 1'
#
loop_
_entity.id
_entity.type
_entity.pdbx_description
1 polymer ?
#
loop_
_entity_poly.entity_id
_entity_poly.type
_entity_poly.pdbx_seq_one_letter_code
_entity_poly.pdbx_strand_id
1 'polypeptide(L)'
;MDIKRVIIVGTVVIVMSFGNAWSSLTANASSPAQWSTVKAADPDELLLKALNQPTDEDLYDALYDGKSLQDIAIEQNTDIEDVINLQVAQLTEQLDSRLASGSITAEQYAAHKAELRDIVTESVLTSFG
;
A
#
# COMPACT_ATOMS: atom_id res chain seq x y z
N MET A 1 -16.14 -19.19 4.39
CA MET A 1 -14.82 -18.93 5.02
C MET A 1 -14.22 -17.75 4.29
N ASP A 2 -14.28 -16.56 4.89
CA ASP A 2 -13.78 -15.31 4.30
C ASP A 2 -12.26 -15.21 4.45
N ILE A 3 -11.54 -15.66 3.42
CA ILE A 3 -10.07 -15.59 3.32
C ILE A 3 -9.55 -14.14 3.39
N LYS A 4 -10.40 -13.14 3.13
CA LYS A 4 -10.10 -11.70 3.20
C LYS A 4 -9.60 -11.23 4.59
N ARG A 5 -9.87 -11.99 5.65
CA ARG A 5 -9.42 -11.68 7.02
C ARG A 5 -8.17 -12.47 7.45
N VAL A 6 -7.81 -13.52 6.72
CA VAL A 6 -6.76 -14.47 7.12
C VAL A 6 -5.36 -13.98 6.76
N ILE A 7 -5.20 -13.17 5.70
CA ILE A 7 -3.88 -12.65 5.28
C ILE A 7 -3.44 -11.43 6.13
N ILE A 8 -4.36 -10.79 6.85
CA ILE A 8 -4.06 -9.63 7.75
C ILE A 8 -3.41 -10.08 9.08
N VAL A 9 -3.32 -11.38 9.35
CA VAL A 9 -2.74 -11.93 10.59
C VAL A 9 -1.39 -12.57 10.32
N GLY A 10 -0.45 -11.77 9.80
CA GLY A 10 0.99 -12.01 9.93
C GLY A 10 1.53 -11.32 11.19
N THR A 11 1.03 -11.72 12.36
CA THR A 11 1.67 -11.64 13.69
C THR A 11 2.64 -10.48 13.99
N VAL A 12 2.11 -9.39 14.55
CA VAL A 12 2.75 -8.73 15.70
C VAL A 12 1.66 -8.44 16.73
N VAL A 13 1.70 -9.21 17.83
CA VAL A 13 0.97 -8.92 19.06
C VAL A 13 1.73 -7.81 19.78
N ILE A 14 1.20 -6.58 19.76
CA ILE A 14 1.56 -5.57 20.76
C ILE A 14 0.39 -5.48 21.73
N VAL A 15 0.72 -5.75 22.99
CA VAL A 15 -0.17 -5.81 24.14
C VAL A 15 -1.03 -4.56 24.28
N MET A 16 -2.29 -4.82 24.60
CA MET A 16 -3.33 -3.86 24.93
C MET A 16 -2.93 -2.93 26.08
N SER A 17 -2.84 -1.63 25.79
CA SER A 17 -3.23 -0.57 26.72
C SER A 17 -4.43 0.15 26.12
N PHE A 18 -5.62 -0.23 26.55
CA PHE A 18 -6.87 0.43 26.17
C PHE A 18 -7.01 1.75 26.91
N GLY A 19 -6.83 2.86 26.20
CA GLY A 19 -7.29 4.19 26.60
C GLY A 19 -8.41 4.65 25.67
N ASN A 20 -9.66 4.43 26.09
CA ASN A 20 -10.85 5.04 25.50
C ASN A 20 -10.76 6.58 25.57
N ALA A 21 -10.51 7.27 24.45
CA ALA A 21 -10.91 8.68 24.26
C ALA A 21 -10.65 9.20 22.82
N TRP A 22 -11.46 8.79 21.84
CA TRP A 22 -11.76 9.64 20.67
C TRP A 22 -13.16 9.36 20.09
N SER A 23 -14.11 9.02 20.96
CA SER A 23 -15.53 8.99 20.60
C SER A 23 -16.21 10.16 21.28
N SER A 24 -16.19 11.33 20.64
CA SER A 24 -17.27 12.34 20.67
C SER A 24 -16.77 13.71 20.20
N LEU A 25 -16.81 13.93 18.89
CA LEU A 25 -17.31 15.20 18.39
C LEU A 25 -18.71 14.94 17.85
N THR A 26 -19.68 15.27 18.69
CA THR A 26 -21.10 15.50 18.40
C THR A 26 -21.24 16.50 17.23
N ALA A 27 -22.20 16.51 16.31
CA ALA A 27 -23.55 15.98 16.27
C ALA A 27 -24.07 15.97 14.82
N ASN A 28 -24.87 14.95 14.49
CA ASN A 28 -26.11 15.00 13.71
C ASN A 28 -26.23 15.96 12.49
N ALA A 29 -25.86 15.48 11.29
CA ALA A 29 -26.58 15.74 10.05
C ALA A 29 -26.22 14.68 9.00
N SER A 30 -27.22 14.14 8.34
CA SER A 30 -27.21 13.13 7.27
C SER A 30 -26.11 13.31 6.23
N SER A 31 -25.21 12.32 6.07
CA SER A 31 -24.55 11.89 4.81
C SER A 31 -23.47 10.82 5.11
N PRO A 32 -23.59 9.57 4.61
CA PRO A 32 -22.50 8.62 4.62
C PRO A 32 -21.61 8.83 3.38
N ALA A 33 -20.94 9.98 3.27
CA ALA A 33 -19.93 10.26 2.26
C ALA A 33 -19.33 11.64 2.53
N GLN A 34 -18.12 11.69 3.08
CA GLN A 34 -17.12 12.76 2.89
C GLN A 34 -15.94 12.57 3.86
N TRP A 35 -15.23 11.47 3.71
CA TRP A 35 -13.78 11.50 3.93
C TRP A 35 -13.14 11.44 2.54
N SER A 36 -13.31 12.53 1.83
CA SER A 36 -12.51 12.91 0.66
C SER A 36 -12.45 14.42 0.84
N THR A 37 -11.30 15.09 0.90
CA THR A 37 -10.17 14.95 0.01
C THR A 37 -9.03 15.75 0.63
N VAL A 38 -8.09 15.09 1.30
CA VAL A 38 -6.70 15.51 1.10
C VAL A 38 -6.27 14.63 -0.06
N LYS A 39 -6.22 15.21 -1.27
CA LYS A 39 -5.63 14.59 -2.47
C LYS A 39 -4.13 14.45 -2.21
N ALA A 40 -3.75 13.59 -1.27
CA ALA A 40 -2.60 12.75 -1.47
C ALA A 40 -3.11 11.77 -2.51
N ALA A 41 -2.51 11.75 -3.70
CA ALA A 41 -2.89 10.82 -4.73
C ALA A 41 -2.98 9.42 -4.11
N ASP A 42 -4.15 8.79 -4.18
CA ASP A 42 -4.33 7.46 -3.61
C ASP A 42 -3.20 6.59 -4.22
N PRO A 43 -2.35 5.95 -3.40
CA PRO A 43 -1.19 5.22 -3.88
C PRO A 43 -1.57 4.22 -4.98
N ASP A 44 -2.77 3.66 -4.83
CA ASP A 44 -3.41 2.73 -5.75
C ASP A 44 -3.75 3.40 -7.10
N GLU A 45 -4.29 4.63 -7.11
CA GLU A 45 -4.58 5.40 -8.34
C GLU A 45 -3.29 5.68 -9.15
N LEU A 46 -2.19 5.97 -8.47
CA LEU A 46 -0.90 6.19 -9.14
C LEU A 46 -0.32 4.89 -9.71
N LEU A 47 -0.46 3.77 -9.00
CA LEU A 47 0.00 2.46 -9.45
C LEU A 47 -0.79 2.01 -10.69
N LEU A 48 -2.11 2.15 -10.65
CA LEU A 48 -2.99 1.89 -11.78
C LEU A 48 -2.62 2.75 -12.99
N LYS A 49 -2.37 4.04 -12.76
CA LYS A 49 -1.95 4.95 -13.82
C LYS A 49 -0.58 4.57 -14.41
N ALA A 50 0.36 4.16 -13.56
CA ALA A 50 1.67 3.68 -14.03
C ALA A 50 1.49 2.43 -14.90
N LEU A 51 0.76 1.44 -14.41
CA LEU A 51 0.47 0.18 -15.12
C LEU A 51 -0.55 0.33 -16.26
N ASN A 52 -1.03 1.55 -16.52
CA ASN A 52 -2.08 1.85 -17.49
C ASN A 52 -3.32 0.96 -17.32
N GLN A 53 -3.63 0.58 -16.07
CA GLN A 53 -4.80 -0.22 -15.70
C GLN A 53 -6.01 0.69 -15.46
N PRO A 54 -7.20 0.31 -15.94
CA PRO A 54 -8.38 1.13 -15.80
C PRO A 54 -9.03 1.00 -14.41
N THR A 55 -8.87 -0.15 -13.73
CA THR A 55 -9.44 -0.39 -12.40
C THR A 55 -8.54 -1.27 -11.52
N ASP A 56 -8.70 -1.15 -10.19
CA ASP A 56 -8.09 -2.06 -9.22
C ASP A 56 -8.49 -3.52 -9.45
N GLU A 57 -9.73 -3.77 -9.88
CA GLU A 57 -10.26 -5.12 -10.08
C GLU A 57 -9.51 -5.86 -11.19
N ASP A 58 -9.19 -5.18 -12.30
CA ASP A 58 -8.40 -5.75 -13.40
C ASP A 58 -6.97 -6.09 -12.97
N LEU A 59 -6.37 -5.25 -12.10
CA LEU A 59 -5.07 -5.52 -11.51
C LEU A 59 -5.14 -6.74 -10.56
N TYR A 60 -6.17 -6.81 -9.71
CA TYR A 60 -6.37 -7.94 -8.81
C TYR A 60 -6.57 -9.25 -9.55
N ASP A 61 -7.38 -9.27 -10.60
CA ASP A 61 -7.62 -10.47 -11.41
C ASP A 61 -6.33 -10.93 -12.09
N ALA A 62 -5.53 -10.01 -12.64
CA ALA A 62 -4.24 -10.35 -13.24
C ALA A 62 -3.26 -10.95 -12.22
N LEU A 63 -3.18 -10.38 -11.01
CA LEU A 63 -2.36 -10.93 -9.92
C LEU A 63 -2.90 -12.28 -9.43
N TYR A 64 -4.22 -12.47 -9.39
CA TYR A 64 -4.87 -13.72 -9.02
C TYR A 64 -4.63 -14.83 -10.06
N ASP A 65 -4.58 -14.46 -11.33
CA ASP A 65 -4.20 -15.33 -12.45
C ASP A 65 -2.71 -15.68 -12.45
N GLY A 66 -1.96 -15.21 -11.45
CA GLY A 66 -0.55 -15.50 -11.23
C GLY A 66 0.39 -14.60 -12.02
N LYS A 67 -0.09 -13.52 -12.65
CA LYS A 67 0.80 -12.57 -13.32
C LYS A 67 1.58 -11.74 -12.31
N SER A 68 2.82 -11.41 -12.63
CA SER A 68 3.60 -10.42 -11.87
C SER A 68 3.25 -9.00 -12.31
N LEU A 69 3.62 -7.99 -11.51
CA LEU A 69 3.48 -6.58 -11.92
C LEU A 69 4.34 -6.28 -13.17
N GLN A 70 5.47 -6.97 -13.32
CA GLN A 70 6.26 -6.93 -14.55
C GLN A 70 5.48 -7.43 -15.76
N ASP A 71 4.82 -8.59 -15.66
CA ASP A 71 4.06 -9.15 -16.77
C ASP A 71 2.95 -8.19 -17.21
N ILE A 72 2.27 -7.58 -16.24
CA ILE A 72 1.22 -6.58 -16.49
C ILE A 72 1.80 -5.33 -17.17
N ALA A 73 2.93 -4.82 -16.70
CA ALA A 73 3.58 -3.66 -17.32
C ALA A 73 4.03 -3.95 -18.75
N ILE A 74 4.57 -5.16 -19.03
CA ILE A 74 4.95 -5.59 -20.37
C ILE A 74 3.73 -5.65 -21.29
N GLU A 75 2.63 -6.24 -20.83
CA GLU A 75 1.37 -6.32 -21.58
C GLU A 75 0.82 -4.93 -21.94
N GLN A 76 0.94 -3.99 -21.01
CA GLN A 76 0.41 -2.63 -21.14
C GLN A 76 1.41 -1.64 -21.75
N ASN A 77 2.60 -2.12 -22.14
CA ASN A 77 3.70 -1.31 -22.69
C ASN A 77 4.16 -0.17 -21.77
N THR A 78 4.08 -0.40 -20.46
CA THR A 78 4.54 0.51 -19.40
C THR A 78 6.02 0.24 -19.06
N ASP A 79 6.75 1.29 -18.70
CA ASP A 79 8.08 1.15 -18.13
C ASP A 79 8.02 0.60 -16.70
N ILE A 80 8.60 -0.58 -16.50
CA ILE A 80 8.64 -1.22 -15.19
C ILE A 80 9.47 -0.43 -14.17
N GLU A 81 10.47 0.33 -14.62
CA GLU A 81 11.26 1.18 -13.73
C GLU A 81 10.41 2.33 -13.17
N ASP A 82 9.45 2.85 -13.93
CA ASP A 82 8.52 3.88 -13.43
C ASP A 82 7.63 3.32 -12.32
N VAL A 83 7.15 2.08 -12.47
CA VAL A 83 6.37 1.37 -11.45
C VAL A 83 7.19 1.14 -10.19
N ILE A 84 8.44 0.67 -10.33
CA ILE A 84 9.36 0.46 -9.21
C ILE A 84 9.63 1.78 -8.48
N ASN A 85 9.97 2.84 -9.21
CA ASN A 85 10.28 4.15 -8.62
C ASN A 85 9.07 4.73 -7.90
N LEU A 86 7.88 4.60 -8.48
CA LEU A 86 6.63 5.02 -7.85
C LEU A 86 6.40 4.25 -6.54
N GLN A 87 6.52 2.93 -6.56
CA GLN A 87 6.26 2.09 -5.39
C GLN A 87 7.28 2.36 -4.28
N VAL A 88 8.56 2.57 -4.63
CA VAL A 88 9.61 2.98 -3.68
C VAL A 88 9.29 4.34 -3.06
N ALA A 89 8.84 5.32 -3.85
CA ALA A 89 8.48 6.64 -3.34
C ALA A 89 7.32 6.56 -2.34
N GLN A 90 6.25 5.85 -2.68
CA GLN A 90 5.08 5.68 -1.82
C GLN A 90 5.44 4.97 -0.50
N LEU A 91 6.23 3.89 -0.56
CA LEU A 91 6.64 3.19 0.65
C LEU A 91 7.62 4.02 1.49
N THR A 92 8.43 4.87 0.87
CA THR A 92 9.28 5.83 1.59
C THR A 92 8.43 6.83 2.35
N GLU A 93 7.38 7.39 1.74
CA GLU A 93 6.45 8.30 2.44
C GLU A 93 5.76 7.63 3.63
N GLN A 94 5.40 6.34 3.51
CA GLN A 94 4.87 5.58 4.64
C GLN A 94 5.90 5.37 5.75
N LEU A 95 7.16 5.10 5.41
CA LEU A 95 8.25 5.03 6.39
C LEU A 95 8.49 6.38 7.07
N ASP A 96 8.44 7.49 6.33
CA ASP A 96 8.58 8.84 6.87
C ASP A 96 7.45 9.16 7.87
N SER A 97 6.21 8.80 7.52
CA SER A 97 5.04 8.95 8.40
C SER A 97 5.18 8.12 9.68
N ARG A 98 5.68 6.88 9.57
CA ARG A 98 5.94 5.99 10.72
C ARG A 98 7.08 6.49 11.60
N LEU A 99 8.09 7.12 11.01
CA LEU A 99 9.19 7.73 11.76
C LEU A 99 8.67 8.96 12.52
N ALA A 100 7.86 9.80 11.84
CA ALA A 100 7.25 10.99 12.43
C ALA A 100 6.25 10.64 13.55
N SER A 101 5.50 9.54 13.42
CA SER A 101 4.61 9.03 14.47
C SER A 101 5.35 8.35 15.62
N GLY A 102 6.66 8.13 15.49
CA GLY A 102 7.47 7.37 16.46
C GLY A 102 7.17 5.88 16.46
N SER A 103 6.48 5.37 15.45
CA SER A 103 6.18 3.93 15.30
C SER A 103 7.42 3.12 14.90
N ILE A 104 8.42 3.75 14.30
CA ILE A 104 9.74 3.16 14.01
C ILE A 104 10.86 4.08 14.50
N THR A 105 12.04 3.51 14.75
CA THR A 105 13.25 4.28 15.09
C THR A 105 14.00 4.74 13.83
N ALA A 106 14.90 5.71 13.96
CA ALA A 106 15.74 6.16 12.85
C ALA A 106 16.65 5.05 12.28
N GLU A 107 17.10 4.13 13.13
CA GLU A 107 17.89 2.95 12.72
C GLU A 107 17.04 1.99 11.88
N GLN A 108 15.81 1.70 12.32
CA GLN A 108 14.86 0.86 11.57
C GLN A 108 14.47 1.51 10.24
N TYR A 109 14.25 2.83 10.24
CA TYR A 109 13.98 3.59 9.02
C TYR A 109 15.13 3.43 8.01
N ALA A 110 16.38 3.61 8.44
CA ALA A 110 17.54 3.50 7.57
C ALA A 110 17.71 2.07 7.01
N ALA A 111 17.51 1.05 7.85
CA ALA A 111 17.53 -0.35 7.41
C ALA A 111 16.44 -0.64 6.37
N HIS A 112 15.19 -0.27 6.66
CA HIS A 112 14.08 -0.49 5.73
C HIS A 112 14.28 0.26 4.42
N LYS A 113 14.77 1.51 4.48
CA LYS A 113 15.02 2.34 3.29
C LYS A 113 16.15 1.77 2.41
N ALA A 114 17.16 1.15 3.00
CA ALA A 114 18.26 0.52 2.26
C ALA A 114 17.78 -0.71 1.48
N GLU A 115 16.90 -1.51 2.06
CA GLU A 115 16.37 -2.73 1.43
C GLU A 115 15.16 -2.46 0.53
N LEU A 116 14.52 -1.29 0.67
CA LEU A 116 13.23 -1.00 0.05
C LEU A 116 13.22 -1.19 -1.46
N ARG A 117 14.24 -0.68 -2.16
CA ARG A 117 14.30 -0.76 -3.61
C ARG A 117 14.45 -2.21 -4.09
N ASP A 118 15.24 -3.01 -3.39
CA ASP A 118 15.46 -4.41 -3.74
C ASP A 118 14.19 -5.23 -3.51
N ILE A 119 13.52 -5.02 -2.36
CA ILE A 119 12.24 -5.67 -2.03
C ILE A 119 11.16 -5.31 -3.06
N VAL A 120 11.05 -4.04 -3.46
CA VAL A 120 10.08 -3.63 -4.49
C VAL A 120 10.40 -4.29 -5.82
N THR A 121 11.68 -4.32 -6.21
CA THR A 121 12.11 -4.95 -7.46
C THR A 121 11.75 -6.44 -7.46
N GLU A 122 12.06 -7.15 -6.38
CA GLU A 122 11.72 -8.57 -6.24
C GLU A 122 10.20 -8.81 -6.21
N SER A 123 9.45 -7.94 -5.53
CA SER A 123 7.98 -8.00 -5.49
C SER A 123 7.35 -7.79 -6.86
N VAL A 124 7.93 -6.91 -7.68
CA VAL A 124 7.44 -6.61 -9.03
C VAL A 124 7.68 -7.78 -9.98
N LEU A 125 8.79 -8.50 -9.80
CA LEU A 125 9.16 -9.69 -10.57
C LEU A 125 8.46 -10.97 -10.08
N THR A 126 7.97 -10.97 -8.84
CA THR A 126 7.33 -12.15 -8.25
C THR A 126 5.96 -12.39 -8.88
N SER A 127 5.80 -13.59 -9.42
CA SER A 127 4.52 -14.15 -9.89
C SER A 127 3.98 -15.09 -8.80
N PHE A 128 2.69 -14.96 -8.45
CA PHE A 128 2.05 -15.74 -7.38
C PHE A 128 1.24 -16.96 -7.89
N GLY A 129 1.58 -17.46 -9.08
CA GLY A 129 0.92 -18.59 -9.74
C GLY A 129 1.25 -19.97 -9.16
#